data_AF-A0A5B8MGK3-F1
#
_entry.id   AF-A0A5B8MGK3-F1
#
_cell.length_a   1.000
_cell.length_b   1.000
_cell.length_c   1.000
_cell.angle_alpha   90.00
_cell.angle_beta   90.00
_cell.angle_gamma   90.00
#
_symmetry.space_group_name_H-M   'P 1'
#
loop_
_entity.id
_entity.type
_entity.pdbx_description
1 polymer ?
#
loop_
_entity_poly.entity_id
_entity_poly.type
_entity_poly.pdbx_seq_one_letter_code
_entity_poly.pdbx_strand_id
1 'polypeptide(L)'
;MAGRGTDILLGGNPYEMVRIVLLQNLCSALMKSETCPDFSGLSEIINIEIPPELLGLMARAKASAMSECGPSLTLNEVEQLVIELCNFARQILGGGEEQSLALVESKNFSALESLLGTMELPASQQSLPTTALQKFANAAVFLYSYCGEVCSREGDLVRELGGLHVVGTQLHDSRRIDNQLRGRAGRQGDPGSTIFILSLQDDLLKIHGGDKTASLMTAILDETTGVTSRLLDSQLLTLQRSVEEWYTGIRKQVYKYDQFLDIQRNQIYRLRKHILTSSADELMHLIFTYIRADVAEAVERNVAGHPKQWDISKVCEDVERSLNEEGILQPQCPAAIQRDLSSGSWKRTKEHRFPTTGSYLFAYQAAAQKLELGRVEAAGERRKRSPVSQKWSPEANFVVNELTERVLTEYFLQVRSAATSRRGMSDILSDQRYLMLELVDKRWQKHLKHMSSLRNSVSLRVFGQLDPLEEYKVDSAKALLYLVNSIQREIIRDLFSALR
;
A
#
# COMPACT_ATOMS: atom_id res chain seq x y z
N MET A 1 18.51 -19.70 -1.49
CA MET A 1 17.42 -19.29 -2.39
C MET A 1 17.70 -17.90 -2.96
N ALA A 2 17.70 -17.74 -4.28
CA ALA A 2 18.10 -16.49 -4.95
C ALA A 2 16.94 -15.50 -5.11
N GLY A 3 16.66 -14.70 -4.07
CA GLY A 3 15.73 -13.56 -4.11
C GLY A 3 16.25 -12.38 -4.94
N ARG A 4 15.39 -11.38 -5.21
CA ARG A 4 15.78 -10.13 -5.90
C ARG A 4 17.03 -9.52 -5.23
N GLY A 5 18.10 -9.31 -6.00
CA GLY A 5 19.33 -8.68 -5.51
C GLY A 5 20.34 -9.62 -4.86
N THR A 6 20.11 -10.94 -4.85
CA THR A 6 21.17 -11.88 -4.47
C THR A 6 22.11 -12.11 -5.66
N ASP A 7 23.41 -11.86 -5.44
CA ASP A 7 24.47 -12.22 -6.38
C ASP A 7 24.64 -13.73 -6.41
N ILE A 8 24.56 -14.29 -7.62
CA ILE A 8 24.90 -15.68 -7.85
C ILE A 8 26.42 -15.69 -8.02
N LEU A 9 27.11 -16.09 -6.96
CA LEU A 9 28.54 -16.27 -6.95
C LEU A 9 28.85 -17.63 -7.57
N LEU A 10 29.66 -17.66 -8.64
CA LEU A 10 29.96 -18.89 -9.39
C LEU A 10 30.62 -19.98 -8.52
N GLY A 11 31.35 -19.60 -7.48
CA GLY A 11 31.96 -20.50 -6.50
C GLY A 11 31.22 -20.62 -5.17
N GLY A 12 30.00 -20.09 -5.07
CA GLY A 12 29.22 -20.11 -3.82
C GLY A 12 29.56 -18.97 -2.84
N ASN A 13 28.89 -18.98 -1.69
CA ASN A 13 29.06 -17.97 -0.65
C ASN A 13 29.78 -18.59 0.57
N PRO A 14 31.04 -18.23 0.85
CA PRO A 14 31.80 -18.78 1.98
C PRO A 14 31.05 -18.68 3.31
N TYR A 15 30.31 -17.59 3.53
CA TYR A 15 29.57 -17.39 4.78
C TYR A 15 28.45 -18.43 4.99
N GLU A 16 27.66 -18.72 3.95
CA GLU A 16 26.58 -19.71 4.09
C GLU A 16 27.15 -21.13 4.21
N MET A 17 28.27 -21.43 3.56
CA MET A 17 28.95 -22.72 3.69
C MET A 17 29.43 -22.94 5.12
N VAL A 18 30.11 -21.96 5.72
CA VAL A 18 30.57 -22.02 7.11
C VAL A 18 29.39 -22.16 8.07
N ARG A 19 28.31 -21.39 7.83
CA ARG A 19 27.09 -21.45 8.65
C ARG A 19 26.48 -22.84 8.64
N ILE A 20 26.34 -23.50 7.49
CA ILE A 20 25.78 -24.86 7.40
C ILE A 20 26.67 -25.86 8.13
N VAL A 21 28.00 -25.80 7.92
CA VAL A 21 28.96 -26.71 8.56
C VAL A 21 28.98 -26.51 10.08
N LEU A 22 28.91 -25.27 10.57
CA LEU A 22 28.85 -24.97 12.00
C LEU A 22 27.52 -25.42 12.60
N LEU A 23 26.38 -25.17 11.94
CA LEU A 23 25.07 -25.64 12.41
C LEU A 23 25.03 -27.16 12.56
N GLN A 24 25.50 -27.91 11.57
CA GLN A 24 25.54 -29.37 11.63
C GLN A 24 26.36 -29.87 12.84
N ASN A 25 27.52 -29.26 13.09
CA ASN A 25 28.40 -29.65 14.19
C ASN A 25 27.89 -29.21 15.56
N LEU A 26 27.36 -27.99 15.70
CA LEU A 26 26.84 -27.43 16.95
C LEU A 26 25.49 -28.04 17.36
N CYS A 27 24.57 -28.24 16.42
CA CYS A 27 23.29 -28.91 16.71
C CYS A 27 23.53 -30.33 17.25
N SER A 28 24.47 -31.07 16.64
CA SER A 28 24.82 -32.43 17.11
C SER A 28 25.53 -32.48 18.48
N ALA A 29 25.99 -31.34 19.00
CA ALA A 29 26.74 -31.24 20.26
C ALA A 29 25.91 -30.64 21.41
N LEU A 30 25.03 -29.68 21.11
CA LEU A 30 24.38 -28.81 22.08
C LEU A 30 22.86 -29.05 22.21
N MET A 31 22.24 -29.78 21.28
CA MET A 31 20.82 -30.14 21.33
C MET A 31 20.60 -31.56 21.86
N LYS A 32 19.44 -31.80 22.49
CA LYS A 32 18.99 -33.15 22.86
C LYS A 32 18.63 -33.95 21.61
N SER A 33 19.01 -35.22 21.56
CA SER A 33 18.95 -36.09 20.36
C SER A 33 17.57 -36.19 19.69
N GLU A 34 16.48 -35.94 20.42
CA GLU A 34 15.10 -36.01 19.92
C GLU A 34 14.67 -34.79 19.09
N THR A 35 15.46 -33.71 19.07
CA THR A 35 15.09 -32.42 18.45
C THR A 35 16.05 -31.96 17.35
N CYS A 36 17.11 -32.73 17.07
CA CYS A 36 18.10 -32.36 16.06
C CYS A 36 17.51 -32.57 14.65
N PRO A 37 17.46 -31.54 13.79
CA PRO A 37 17.09 -31.73 12.39
C PRO A 37 18.02 -32.73 11.70
N ASP A 38 17.48 -33.56 10.81
CA ASP A 38 18.30 -34.48 10.02
C ASP A 38 19.05 -33.69 8.93
N PHE A 39 20.35 -33.50 9.14
CA PHE A 39 21.24 -32.77 8.24
C PHE A 39 21.97 -33.70 7.24
N SER A 40 21.68 -35.01 7.23
CA SER A 40 22.34 -35.99 6.34
C SER A 40 22.25 -35.63 4.86
N GLY A 41 21.11 -35.09 4.40
CA GLY A 41 20.93 -34.60 3.03
C GLY A 41 21.74 -33.35 2.67
N LEU A 42 22.18 -32.54 3.65
CA LEU A 42 22.99 -31.34 3.39
C LEU A 42 24.48 -31.67 3.21
N SER A 43 24.97 -32.73 3.86
CA SER A 43 26.32 -33.25 3.62
C SER A 43 26.50 -33.89 2.25
N GLU A 44 25.43 -34.43 1.64
CA GLU A 44 25.48 -34.92 0.25
C GLU A 44 25.49 -33.78 -0.78
N ILE A 45 24.91 -32.63 -0.43
CA ILE A 45 24.85 -31.43 -1.30
C ILE A 45 26.16 -30.63 -1.24
N ILE A 46 26.85 -30.64 -0.09
CA ILE A 46 28.12 -29.96 0.12
C ILE A 46 29.24 -30.99 -0.05
N ASN A 47 29.67 -31.23 -1.28
CA ASN A 47 30.77 -32.14 -1.61
C ASN A 47 32.15 -31.52 -1.29
N ILE A 48 32.27 -30.86 -0.13
CA ILE A 48 33.53 -30.29 0.34
C ILE A 48 34.23 -31.33 1.20
N GLU A 49 35.36 -31.83 0.72
CA GLU A 49 36.31 -32.56 1.56
C GLU A 49 36.92 -31.59 2.56
N ILE A 50 36.41 -31.59 3.80
CA ILE A 50 36.97 -30.81 4.89
C ILE A 50 38.29 -31.49 5.31
N PRO A 51 39.42 -30.76 5.39
CA PRO A 51 40.70 -31.33 5.79
C PRO A 51 40.61 -31.99 7.18
N PRO A 52 41.33 -33.11 7.41
CA PRO A 52 41.28 -33.85 8.68
C PRO A 52 41.73 -33.01 9.89
N GLU A 53 42.61 -32.04 9.68
CA GLU A 53 43.05 -31.08 10.71
C GLU A 53 41.89 -30.21 11.22
N LEU A 54 41.04 -29.77 10.30
CA LEU A 54 39.94 -28.84 10.53
C LEU A 54 38.74 -29.57 11.14
N LEU A 55 38.51 -30.83 10.73
CA LEU A 55 37.65 -31.79 11.45
C LEU A 55 38.14 -32.04 12.88
N GLY A 56 39.46 -32.17 13.08
CA GLY A 56 40.07 -32.34 14.40
C GLY A 56 39.90 -31.14 15.33
N LEU A 57 39.90 -29.91 14.79
CA LEU A 57 39.61 -28.69 15.55
C LEU A 57 38.13 -28.60 15.93
N MET A 58 37.22 -28.91 14.99
CA MET A 58 35.80 -28.97 15.27
C MET A 58 35.44 -30.06 16.28
N ALA A 59 36.07 -31.24 16.20
CA ALA A 59 35.88 -32.32 17.16
C ALA A 59 36.36 -31.91 18.57
N ARG A 60 37.47 -31.17 18.68
CA ARG A 60 37.97 -30.60 19.94
C ARG A 60 37.03 -29.54 20.50
N ALA A 61 36.48 -28.66 19.66
CA ALA A 61 35.48 -27.68 20.06
C ALA A 61 34.19 -28.35 20.56
N LYS A 62 33.70 -29.34 19.81
CA LYS A 62 32.55 -30.19 20.16
C LYS A 62 32.75 -30.93 21.49
N ALA A 63 33.92 -31.53 21.72
CA ALA A 63 34.23 -32.21 22.97
C ALA A 63 34.27 -31.26 24.18
N SER A 64 34.84 -30.05 24.02
CA SER A 64 34.81 -29.01 25.07
C SER A 64 33.37 -28.60 25.40
N ALA A 65 32.54 -28.39 24.38
CA ALA A 65 31.14 -28.01 24.54
C ALA A 65 30.33 -29.09 25.29
N MET A 66 30.53 -30.36 24.92
CA MET A 66 29.87 -31.49 25.58
C MET A 66 30.32 -31.67 27.03
N SER A 67 31.60 -31.42 27.33
CA SER A 67 32.15 -31.51 28.69
C SER A 67 31.71 -30.36 29.59
N GLU A 68 31.49 -29.17 29.05
CA GLU A 68 31.30 -27.94 29.82
C GLU A 68 29.81 -27.51 29.94
N CYS A 69 28.97 -27.76 28.93
CA CYS A 69 27.57 -27.29 28.90
C CYS A 69 26.50 -28.39 28.95
N GLY A 70 26.80 -29.60 28.45
CA GLY A 70 25.76 -30.60 28.14
C GLY A 70 24.68 -30.12 27.15
N PRO A 71 23.76 -30.98 26.68
CA PRO A 71 22.74 -30.61 25.70
C PRO A 71 21.60 -29.81 26.36
N SER A 72 21.70 -28.48 26.35
CA SER A 72 20.79 -27.57 27.06
C SER A 72 20.15 -26.49 26.20
N LEU A 73 20.64 -26.26 24.97
CA LEU A 73 20.24 -25.12 24.13
C LEU A 73 19.10 -25.47 23.17
N THR A 74 18.29 -24.46 22.85
CA THR A 74 17.25 -24.51 21.82
C THR A 74 17.82 -24.25 20.42
N LEU A 75 17.11 -24.67 19.36
CA LEU A 75 17.54 -24.46 17.97
C LEU A 75 17.80 -22.98 17.64
N ASN A 76 16.93 -22.07 18.11
CA ASN A 76 17.07 -20.63 17.85
C ASN A 76 18.33 -20.05 18.50
N GLU A 77 18.69 -20.51 19.70
CA GLU A 77 19.91 -20.05 20.39
C GLU A 77 21.17 -20.54 19.65
N VAL A 78 21.15 -21.79 19.18
CA VAL A 78 22.25 -22.33 18.36
C VAL A 78 22.36 -21.58 17.03
N GLU A 79 21.26 -21.25 16.37
CA GLU A 79 21.27 -20.45 15.14
C GLU A 79 21.86 -19.05 15.35
N GLN A 80 21.49 -18.36 16.43
CA GLN A 80 22.05 -17.06 16.78
C GLN A 80 23.55 -17.14 17.07
N LEU A 81 23.98 -18.15 17.84
CA LEU A 81 25.40 -18.40 18.11
C LEU A 81 26.19 -18.59 16.81
N VAL A 82 25.68 -19.39 15.86
CA VAL A 82 26.37 -19.59 14.58
C VAL A 82 26.45 -18.29 13.78
N ILE A 83 25.40 -17.48 13.75
CA ILE A 83 25.41 -16.19 13.06
C ILE A 83 26.48 -15.27 13.65
N GLU A 84 26.59 -15.20 14.97
CA GLU A 84 27.61 -14.41 15.66
C GLU A 84 29.03 -14.90 15.35
N LEU A 85 29.26 -16.21 15.41
CA LEU A 85 30.56 -16.82 15.07
C LEU A 85 30.95 -16.57 13.60
N CYS A 86 30.00 -16.66 12.67
CA CYS A 86 30.25 -16.37 11.25
C CYS A 86 30.54 -14.88 11.01
N ASN A 87 29.85 -13.97 11.71
CA ASN A 87 30.10 -12.54 11.63
C ASN A 87 31.46 -12.16 12.23
N PHE A 88 31.83 -12.79 13.35
CA PHE A 88 33.15 -12.65 13.97
C PHE A 88 34.26 -13.10 13.01
N ALA A 89 34.12 -14.27 12.40
CA ALA A 89 35.06 -14.78 11.41
C ALA A 89 35.19 -13.84 10.19
N ARG A 90 34.06 -13.31 9.69
CA ARG A 90 34.05 -12.32 8.61
C ARG A 90 34.73 -11.01 9.01
N GLN A 91 34.54 -10.53 10.24
CA GLN A 91 35.14 -9.28 10.70
C GLN A 91 36.66 -9.37 10.79
N ILE A 92 37.19 -10.49 11.30
CA ILE A 92 38.63 -10.72 11.39
C ILE A 92 39.27 -10.76 10.00
N LEU A 93 38.66 -11.51 9.06
CA LEU A 93 39.21 -11.70 7.73
C LEU A 93 38.91 -10.53 6.77
N GLY A 94 37.85 -9.76 7.01
CA GLY A 94 37.47 -8.59 6.21
C GLY A 94 38.04 -7.26 6.71
N GLY A 95 38.54 -7.20 7.95
CA GLY A 95 38.99 -5.99 8.63
C GLY A 95 40.38 -5.45 8.21
N GLY A 96 41.09 -6.13 7.31
CA GLY A 96 42.38 -5.66 6.81
C GLY A 96 43.54 -5.72 7.82
N GLU A 97 43.43 -6.52 8.89
CA GLU A 97 44.59 -6.83 9.73
C GLU A 97 45.52 -7.78 8.96
N GLU A 98 46.54 -7.24 8.28
CA GLU A 98 47.54 -8.02 7.52
C GLU A 98 48.16 -9.17 8.33
N GLN A 99 48.19 -9.06 9.67
CA GLN A 99 48.71 -10.08 10.58
C GLN A 99 47.78 -11.29 10.73
N SER A 100 46.45 -11.10 10.76
CA SER A 100 45.50 -12.20 10.90
C SER A 100 45.39 -13.01 9.60
N LEU A 101 45.45 -12.33 8.44
CA LEU A 101 45.56 -12.98 7.13
C LEU A 101 46.86 -13.80 6.99
N ALA A 102 48.01 -13.21 7.31
CA ALA A 102 49.31 -13.88 7.21
C ALA A 102 49.42 -15.11 8.12
N LEU A 103 48.81 -15.06 9.30
CA LEU A 103 48.77 -16.20 10.22
C LEU A 103 47.89 -17.34 9.73
N VAL A 104 46.76 -17.01 9.11
CA VAL A 104 45.84 -18.00 8.52
C VAL A 104 46.49 -18.65 7.29
N GLU A 105 47.12 -17.85 6.41
CA GLU A 105 47.89 -18.33 5.25
C GLU A 105 49.07 -19.22 5.66
N SER A 106 49.71 -18.94 6.79
CA SER A 106 50.84 -19.73 7.32
C SER A 106 50.45 -21.06 7.96
N LYS A 107 49.15 -21.38 8.08
CA LYS A 107 48.61 -22.58 8.77
C LYS A 107 49.14 -22.78 10.20
N ASN A 108 49.60 -21.71 10.85
CA ASN A 108 50.14 -21.77 12.21
C ASN A 108 49.01 -21.71 13.25
N PHE A 109 48.42 -22.87 13.52
CA PHE A 109 47.29 -23.03 14.44
C PHE A 109 47.54 -22.49 15.85
N SER A 110 48.76 -22.64 16.38
CA SER A 110 49.12 -22.20 17.74
C SER A 110 49.26 -20.68 17.88
N ALA A 111 49.66 -19.98 16.82
CA ALA A 111 49.84 -18.53 16.82
C ALA A 111 48.51 -17.79 16.61
N LEU A 112 47.54 -18.41 15.95
CA LEU A 112 46.16 -17.92 15.86
C LEU A 112 45.41 -18.09 17.18
N GLU A 113 45.60 -19.21 17.87
CA GLU A 113 45.01 -19.44 19.20
C GLU A 113 45.46 -18.37 20.22
N SER A 114 46.73 -17.96 20.19
CA SER A 114 47.24 -16.92 21.09
C SER A 114 46.74 -15.52 20.75
N LEU A 115 46.54 -15.21 19.46
CA LEU A 115 46.07 -13.91 19.00
C LEU A 115 44.55 -13.76 19.21
N LEU A 116 43.77 -14.79 18.89
CA LEU A 116 42.33 -14.83 19.14
C LEU A 116 41.98 -14.86 20.64
N GLY A 117 42.88 -15.40 21.48
CA GLY A 117 42.76 -15.34 22.94
C GLY A 117 42.83 -13.92 23.52
N THR A 118 43.29 -12.92 22.76
CA THR A 118 43.38 -11.51 23.18
C THR A 118 42.21 -10.64 22.69
N MET A 119 41.32 -11.17 21.85
CA MET A 119 40.22 -10.41 21.26
C MET A 119 38.91 -10.54 22.06
N GLU A 120 38.16 -9.45 22.17
CA GLU A 120 36.85 -9.45 22.82
C GLU A 120 35.83 -10.19 21.93
N LEU A 121 35.31 -11.32 22.43
CA LEU A 121 34.25 -12.09 21.78
C LEU A 121 32.91 -11.33 21.86
N PRO A 122 31.97 -11.57 20.93
CA PRO A 122 30.67 -10.90 20.92
C PRO A 122 29.94 -11.07 22.26
N ALA A 123 29.49 -9.95 22.84
CA ALA A 123 28.95 -9.85 24.20
C ALA A 123 27.56 -10.48 24.40
N SER A 124 26.99 -11.12 23.38
CA SER A 124 25.58 -11.53 23.33
C SER A 124 25.35 -13.03 23.46
N GLN A 125 25.97 -13.73 24.43
CA GLN A 125 25.36 -14.90 25.11
C GLN A 125 26.18 -15.44 26.29
N GLN A 126 25.60 -15.34 27.49
CA GLN A 126 26.09 -15.92 28.75
C GLN A 126 25.86 -17.45 28.88
N SER A 127 25.57 -18.16 27.79
CA SER A 127 25.12 -19.56 27.83
C SER A 127 26.23 -20.59 27.61
N LEU A 128 27.35 -20.20 27.00
CA LEU A 128 28.53 -21.06 26.84
C LEU A 128 29.75 -20.53 27.63
N PRO A 129 30.57 -21.42 28.22
CA PRO A 129 31.84 -21.08 28.82
C PRO A 129 32.80 -20.52 27.77
N THR A 130 33.60 -19.54 28.20
CA THR A 130 34.52 -18.77 27.36
C THR A 130 35.51 -19.65 26.60
N THR A 131 35.92 -20.78 27.19
CA THR A 131 36.83 -21.77 26.60
C THR A 131 36.24 -22.51 25.40
N ALA A 132 34.98 -22.96 25.48
CA ALA A 132 34.30 -23.60 24.36
C ALA A 132 34.00 -22.60 23.24
N LEU A 133 33.57 -21.39 23.60
CA LEU A 133 33.28 -20.31 22.64
C LEU A 133 34.53 -19.91 21.84
N GLN A 134 35.69 -19.78 22.50
CA GLN A 134 36.98 -19.52 21.84
C GLN A 134 37.34 -20.63 20.84
N LYS A 135 37.17 -21.91 21.20
CA LYS A 135 37.46 -23.02 20.28
C LYS A 135 36.55 -23.02 19.05
N PHE A 136 35.27 -22.67 19.21
CA PHE A 136 34.36 -22.52 18.07
C PHE A 136 34.66 -21.29 17.22
N ALA A 137 35.05 -20.17 17.84
CA ALA A 137 35.48 -18.98 17.12
C ALA A 137 36.72 -19.26 16.26
N ASN A 138 37.71 -19.95 16.82
CA ASN A 138 38.90 -20.39 16.09
C ASN A 138 38.51 -21.30 14.91
N ALA A 139 37.68 -22.31 15.16
CA ALA A 139 37.20 -23.21 14.11
C ALA A 139 36.42 -22.47 13.01
N ALA A 140 35.59 -21.47 13.38
CA ALA A 140 34.83 -20.66 12.44
C ALA A 140 35.73 -19.80 11.54
N VAL A 141 36.79 -19.20 12.09
CA VAL A 141 37.78 -18.42 11.31
C VAL A 141 38.51 -19.31 10.31
N PHE A 142 39.00 -20.48 10.73
CA PHE A 142 39.66 -21.43 9.83
C PHE A 142 38.72 -21.95 8.74
N LEU A 143 37.49 -22.31 9.14
CA LEU A 143 36.45 -22.71 8.20
C LEU A 143 36.19 -21.63 7.17
N TYR A 144 36.09 -20.37 7.59
CA TYR A 144 35.81 -19.26 6.70
C TYR A 144 36.93 -19.04 5.69
N SER A 145 38.19 -19.13 6.10
CA SER A 145 39.33 -19.07 5.18
C SER A 145 39.33 -20.23 4.19
N TYR A 146 39.17 -21.46 4.68
CA TYR A 146 39.17 -22.65 3.84
C TYR A 146 38.01 -22.63 2.84
N CYS A 147 36.80 -22.33 3.29
CA CYS A 147 35.65 -22.16 2.41
C CYS A 147 35.87 -20.99 1.43
N GLY A 148 36.56 -19.93 1.82
CA GLY A 148 36.97 -18.84 0.93
C GLY A 148 37.87 -19.33 -0.22
N GLU A 149 38.92 -20.11 0.10
CA GLU A 149 39.82 -20.70 -0.89
C GLU A 149 39.11 -21.68 -1.82
N VAL A 150 38.28 -22.58 -1.26
CA VAL A 150 37.49 -23.55 -2.04
C VAL A 150 36.53 -22.81 -2.97
N CYS A 151 35.77 -21.83 -2.47
CA CYS A 151 34.87 -21.03 -3.29
C CYS A 151 35.62 -20.25 -4.37
N SER A 152 36.83 -19.73 -4.11
CA SER A 152 37.63 -19.09 -5.15
C SER A 152 38.04 -20.07 -6.23
N ARG A 153 38.58 -21.24 -5.85
CA ARG A 153 39.01 -22.29 -6.79
C ARG A 153 37.88 -22.84 -7.63
N GLU A 154 36.73 -23.13 -7.01
CA GLU A 154 35.53 -23.56 -7.73
C GLU A 154 35.02 -22.44 -8.64
N GLY A 155 35.05 -21.19 -8.18
CA GLY A 155 34.72 -20.03 -8.99
C GLY A 155 35.58 -19.92 -10.25
N ASP A 156 36.90 -20.08 -10.12
CA ASP A 156 37.85 -20.08 -11.25
C ASP A 156 37.54 -21.22 -12.23
N LEU A 157 37.33 -22.44 -11.72
CA LEU A 157 36.96 -23.60 -12.53
C LEU A 157 35.65 -23.37 -13.31
N VAL A 158 34.62 -22.83 -12.65
CA VAL A 158 33.34 -22.53 -13.29
C VAL A 158 33.50 -21.45 -14.37
N ARG A 159 34.38 -20.45 -14.16
CA ARG A 159 34.69 -19.46 -15.19
C ARG A 159 35.39 -20.09 -16.40
N GLU A 160 36.34 -21.01 -16.18
CA GLU A 160 37.01 -21.77 -17.24
C GLU A 160 36.02 -22.62 -18.07
N LEU A 161 34.99 -23.17 -17.43
CA LEU A 161 33.94 -23.95 -18.08
C LEU A 161 32.89 -23.10 -18.82
N GLY A 162 33.00 -21.76 -18.80
CA GLY A 162 32.08 -20.85 -19.49
C GLY A 162 30.99 -20.23 -18.62
N GLY A 163 31.08 -20.42 -17.29
CA GLY A 163 30.25 -19.77 -16.29
C GLY A 163 28.82 -20.30 -16.18
N LEU A 164 27.92 -19.47 -15.65
CA LEU A 164 26.53 -19.87 -15.43
C LEU A 164 25.77 -19.97 -16.76
N HIS A 165 25.20 -21.14 -17.04
CA HIS A 165 24.26 -21.34 -18.13
C HIS A 165 22.82 -21.24 -17.63
N VAL A 166 22.06 -20.29 -18.16
CA VAL A 166 20.65 -20.08 -17.81
C VAL A 166 19.76 -20.62 -18.92
N VAL A 167 18.90 -21.57 -18.57
CA VAL A 167 17.90 -22.14 -19.49
C VAL A 167 16.52 -21.60 -19.11
N GLY A 168 15.93 -20.80 -19.99
CA GLY A 168 14.52 -20.45 -19.93
C GLY A 168 13.70 -21.52 -20.62
N THR A 169 12.79 -22.17 -19.91
CA THR A 169 11.95 -23.24 -20.46
C THR A 169 10.77 -22.74 -21.27
N GLN A 170 10.39 -21.48 -21.05
CA GLN A 170 9.32 -20.75 -21.73
C GLN A 170 9.67 -19.26 -21.75
N LEU A 171 9.04 -18.50 -22.65
CA LEU A 171 9.08 -17.04 -22.59
C LEU A 171 7.91 -16.51 -21.77
N HIS A 172 8.18 -15.51 -20.93
CA HIS A 172 7.14 -14.80 -20.21
C HIS A 172 6.48 -13.74 -21.13
N ASP A 173 5.22 -13.41 -20.83
CA ASP A 173 4.50 -12.25 -21.40
C ASP A 173 5.27 -10.93 -21.29
N SER A 174 6.14 -10.78 -20.27
CA SER A 174 6.94 -9.59 -20.08
C SER A 174 8.41 -9.91 -20.23
N ARG A 175 9.01 -9.21 -21.20
CA ARG A 175 10.44 -9.29 -21.51
C ARG A 175 11.30 -8.92 -20.31
N ARG A 176 10.80 -8.06 -19.41
CA ARG A 176 11.52 -7.68 -18.19
C ARG A 176 11.85 -8.90 -17.33
N ILE A 177 10.95 -9.86 -17.21
CA ILE A 177 11.13 -11.04 -16.37
C ILE A 177 12.13 -12.00 -17.02
N ASP A 178 12.06 -12.17 -18.35
CA ASP A 178 13.05 -12.95 -19.09
C ASP A 178 14.45 -12.33 -19.02
N ASN A 179 14.54 -10.99 -19.08
CA ASN A 179 15.81 -10.28 -18.92
C ASN A 179 16.35 -10.41 -17.48
N GLN A 180 15.47 -10.51 -16.47
CA GLN A 180 15.91 -10.81 -15.09
C GLN A 180 16.48 -12.21 -14.99
N LEU A 181 15.87 -13.19 -15.66
CA LEU A 181 16.39 -14.54 -15.73
C LEU A 181 17.74 -14.57 -16.45
N ARG A 182 17.88 -13.89 -17.61
CA ARG A 182 19.15 -13.74 -18.33
C ARG A 182 20.23 -13.08 -17.49
N GLY A 183 19.90 -12.00 -16.81
CA GLY A 183 20.83 -11.25 -15.95
C GLY A 183 21.27 -11.99 -14.69
N ARG A 184 20.91 -13.27 -14.53
CA ARG A 184 21.52 -14.18 -13.56
C ARG A 184 22.89 -14.66 -14.04
N ALA A 185 23.09 -14.83 -15.34
CA ALA A 185 24.38 -15.09 -15.95
C ALA A 185 25.11 -13.78 -16.27
N GLY A 186 26.44 -13.84 -16.40
CA GLY A 186 27.24 -12.71 -16.87
C GLY A 186 27.37 -11.54 -15.87
N ARG A 187 27.24 -11.78 -14.57
CA ARG A 187 27.36 -10.74 -13.54
C ARG A 187 28.81 -10.33 -13.35
N GLN A 188 29.05 -9.03 -13.07
CA GLN A 188 30.38 -8.47 -12.86
C GLN A 188 31.41 -8.78 -13.97
N GLY A 189 30.95 -9.10 -15.18
CA GLY A 189 31.83 -9.49 -16.30
C GLY A 189 32.24 -10.96 -16.31
N ASP A 190 31.70 -11.79 -15.41
CA ASP A 190 31.88 -13.24 -15.46
C ASP A 190 31.38 -13.81 -16.80
N PRO A 191 31.97 -14.92 -17.28
CA PRO A 191 31.41 -15.65 -18.42
C PRO A 191 30.04 -16.22 -18.05
N GLY A 192 29.19 -16.38 -19.05
CA GLY A 192 27.87 -16.94 -18.87
C GLY A 192 27.11 -16.98 -20.18
N SER A 193 26.12 -17.86 -20.24
CA SER A 193 25.32 -18.05 -21.44
C SER A 193 23.85 -18.23 -21.08
N THR A 194 22.98 -17.88 -22.01
CA THR A 194 21.53 -17.95 -21.80
C THR A 194 20.86 -18.50 -23.03
N ILE A 195 19.99 -19.48 -22.87
CA ILE A 195 19.16 -20.02 -23.95
C ILE A 195 17.69 -20.06 -23.50
N PHE A 196 16.78 -19.72 -24.40
CA PHE A 196 15.35 -19.91 -24.18
C PHE A 196 14.87 -20.98 -25.14
N ILE A 197 14.19 -21.97 -24.58
CA ILE A 197 13.56 -23.06 -25.30
C ILE A 197 12.06 -22.77 -25.29
N LEU A 198 11.43 -23.00 -26.44
CA LEU A 198 10.03 -22.64 -26.69
C LEU A 198 9.34 -23.78 -27.39
N SER A 199 8.08 -24.00 -27.04
CA SER A 199 7.18 -24.90 -27.73
C SER A 199 6.02 -24.13 -28.35
N LEU A 200 5.53 -24.59 -29.50
CA LEU A 200 4.28 -24.09 -30.10
C LEU A 200 3.08 -24.22 -29.16
N GLN A 201 3.18 -25.11 -28.15
CA GLN A 201 2.15 -25.34 -27.16
C GLN A 201 2.27 -24.43 -25.92
N ASP A 202 3.22 -23.49 -25.89
CA ASP A 202 3.37 -22.57 -24.77
C ASP A 202 2.26 -21.51 -24.74
N ASP A 203 1.91 -21.05 -23.54
CA ASP A 203 0.79 -20.13 -23.32
C ASP A 203 0.93 -18.81 -24.08
N LEU A 204 2.16 -18.28 -24.18
CA LEU A 204 2.45 -17.06 -24.94
C LEU A 204 2.02 -17.20 -26.41
N LEU A 205 2.36 -18.32 -27.05
CA LEU A 205 2.04 -18.59 -28.45
C LEU A 205 0.59 -19.03 -28.64
N LYS A 206 0.02 -19.79 -27.70
CA LYS A 206 -1.40 -20.17 -27.73
C LYS A 206 -2.34 -18.97 -27.66
N ILE A 207 -2.04 -18.04 -26.75
CA ILE A 207 -2.93 -16.90 -26.48
C ILE A 207 -2.64 -15.74 -27.45
N HIS A 208 -1.37 -15.49 -27.78
CA HIS A 208 -0.95 -14.29 -28.50
C HIS A 208 -0.23 -14.56 -29.84
N GLY A 209 0.05 -15.83 -30.18
CA GLY A 209 0.76 -16.21 -31.41
C GLY A 209 0.05 -15.76 -32.68
N GLY A 210 -1.27 -15.90 -32.74
CA GLY A 210 -2.01 -15.71 -33.98
C GLY A 210 -1.57 -16.68 -35.08
N ASP A 211 -2.32 -16.70 -36.18
CA ASP A 211 -2.16 -17.76 -37.19
C ASP A 211 -0.83 -17.65 -37.95
N LYS A 212 -0.28 -16.43 -38.07
CA LYS A 212 0.92 -16.17 -38.86
C LYS A 212 2.20 -16.68 -38.19
N THR A 213 2.39 -16.48 -36.89
CA THR A 213 3.60 -16.97 -36.22
C THR A 213 3.55 -18.48 -36.05
N ALA A 214 2.37 -19.02 -35.74
CA ALA A 214 2.16 -20.46 -35.67
C ALA A 214 2.46 -21.12 -37.02
N SER A 215 1.88 -20.63 -38.12
CA SER A 215 2.12 -21.17 -39.47
C SER A 215 3.60 -21.09 -39.90
N LEU A 216 4.30 -20.00 -39.59
CA LEU A 216 5.73 -19.88 -39.88
C LEU A 216 6.58 -20.87 -39.07
N MET A 217 6.25 -21.08 -37.79
CA MET A 217 6.97 -22.03 -36.95
C MET A 217 6.73 -23.47 -37.38
N THR A 218 5.47 -23.86 -37.68
CA THR A 218 5.15 -25.21 -38.18
C THR A 218 5.80 -25.51 -39.53
N ALA A 219 6.00 -24.50 -40.39
CA ALA A 219 6.68 -24.69 -41.68
C ALA A 219 8.19 -24.89 -41.57
N ILE A 220 8.78 -24.53 -40.42
CA ILE A 220 10.23 -24.53 -40.19
C ILE A 220 10.66 -25.68 -39.25
N LEU A 221 9.77 -26.12 -38.36
CA LEU A 221 10.05 -27.14 -37.34
C LEU A 221 9.85 -28.56 -37.88
N ASP A 222 10.92 -29.36 -37.92
CA ASP A 222 10.84 -30.82 -37.95
C ASP A 222 10.64 -31.36 -36.52
N GLU A 223 9.87 -32.44 -36.34
CA GLU A 223 9.49 -32.97 -35.00
C GLU A 223 10.67 -33.34 -34.09
N THR A 224 11.87 -33.51 -34.64
CA THR A 224 13.04 -34.04 -33.94
C THR A 224 14.21 -33.06 -33.82
N THR A 225 14.17 -31.90 -34.49
CA THR A 225 15.30 -30.96 -34.51
C THR A 225 14.93 -29.59 -33.95
N GLY A 226 15.77 -29.09 -33.03
CA GLY A 226 15.67 -27.73 -32.54
C GLY A 226 16.13 -26.75 -33.61
N VAL A 227 15.29 -25.80 -33.99
CA VAL A 227 15.64 -24.76 -34.95
C VAL A 227 16.06 -23.49 -34.24
N THR A 228 17.23 -22.95 -34.62
CA THR A 228 17.66 -21.61 -34.20
C THR A 228 17.65 -20.68 -35.42
N SER A 229 16.92 -19.57 -35.34
CA SER A 229 16.84 -18.61 -36.45
C SER A 229 16.69 -17.19 -35.93
N ARG A 230 17.54 -16.28 -36.43
CA ARG A 230 17.48 -14.84 -36.10
C ARG A 230 16.15 -14.20 -36.50
N LEU A 231 15.48 -14.75 -37.51
CA LEU A 231 14.17 -14.28 -37.94
C LEU A 231 13.10 -14.61 -36.89
N LEU A 232 13.12 -15.82 -36.34
CA LEU A 232 12.19 -16.23 -35.28
C LEU A 232 12.37 -15.39 -34.02
N ASP A 233 13.62 -15.11 -33.63
CA ASP A 233 13.92 -14.23 -32.49
C ASP A 233 13.30 -12.84 -32.66
N SER A 234 13.40 -12.26 -33.86
CA SER A 234 12.83 -10.94 -34.15
C SER A 234 11.29 -10.92 -34.11
N GLN A 235 10.65 -12.00 -34.56
CA GLN A 235 9.18 -12.14 -34.52
C GLN A 235 8.69 -12.37 -33.09
N LEU A 236 9.36 -13.21 -32.32
CA LEU A 236 9.08 -13.43 -30.89
C LEU A 236 9.21 -12.14 -30.08
N LEU A 237 10.26 -11.34 -30.33
CA LEU A 237 10.43 -10.03 -29.69
C LEU A 237 9.30 -9.05 -30.05
N THR A 238 8.82 -9.09 -31.30
CA THR A 238 7.70 -8.26 -31.74
C THR A 238 6.40 -8.68 -31.07
N LEU A 239 6.17 -9.99 -30.96
CA LEU A 239 5.04 -10.56 -30.24
C LEU A 239 5.06 -10.15 -28.76
N GLN A 240 6.18 -10.30 -28.06
CA GLN A 240 6.31 -9.86 -26.66
C GLN A 240 6.02 -8.37 -26.48
N ARG A 241 6.52 -7.51 -27.39
CA ARG A 241 6.19 -6.07 -27.37
C ARG A 241 4.70 -5.82 -27.54
N SER A 242 4.06 -6.50 -28.49
CA SER A 242 2.62 -6.39 -28.71
C SER A 242 1.81 -6.80 -27.47
N VAL A 243 2.21 -7.87 -26.79
CA VAL A 243 1.60 -8.33 -25.53
C VAL A 243 1.80 -7.30 -24.41
N GLU A 244 3.01 -6.77 -24.27
CA GLU A 244 3.30 -5.71 -23.29
C GLU A 244 2.50 -4.43 -23.55
N GLU A 245 2.34 -4.02 -24.81
CA GLU A 245 1.50 -2.89 -25.22
C GLU A 245 0.03 -3.12 -24.89
N TRP A 246 -0.49 -4.33 -25.15
CA TRP A 246 -1.85 -4.71 -24.82
C TRP A 246 -2.13 -4.62 -23.31
N TYR A 247 -1.30 -5.24 -22.48
CA TYR A 247 -1.41 -5.11 -21.01
C TYR A 247 -1.21 -3.68 -20.52
N THR A 248 -0.34 -2.90 -21.17
CA THR A 248 -0.16 -1.48 -20.86
C THR A 248 -1.42 -0.69 -21.18
N GLY A 249 -2.12 -1.01 -22.27
CA GLY A 249 -3.43 -0.44 -22.61
C GLY A 249 -4.47 -0.73 -21.52
N ILE A 250 -4.58 -1.99 -21.08
CA ILE A 250 -5.49 -2.39 -19.99
C ILE A 250 -5.17 -1.60 -18.72
N ARG A 251 -3.89 -1.56 -18.31
CA ARG A 251 -3.46 -0.83 -17.11
C ARG A 251 -3.75 0.67 -17.21
N LYS A 252 -3.52 1.29 -18.37
CA LYS A 252 -3.88 2.69 -18.62
C LYS A 252 -5.38 2.91 -18.45
N GLN A 253 -6.21 2.00 -18.95
CA GLN A 253 -7.66 2.10 -18.81
C GLN A 253 -8.11 1.95 -17.35
N VAL A 254 -7.59 0.96 -16.63
CA VAL A 254 -7.82 0.78 -15.18
C VAL A 254 -7.40 2.04 -14.42
N TYR A 255 -6.21 2.55 -14.71
CA TYR A 255 -5.67 3.76 -14.09
C TYR A 255 -6.56 4.98 -14.32
N LYS A 256 -7.12 5.17 -15.52
CA LYS A 256 -8.07 6.26 -15.78
C LYS A 256 -9.29 6.20 -14.87
N TYR A 257 -9.86 5.01 -14.63
CA TYR A 257 -10.97 4.86 -13.68
C TYR A 257 -10.53 5.19 -12.24
N ASP A 258 -9.36 4.70 -11.84
CA ASP A 258 -8.82 4.91 -10.51
C ASP A 258 -8.49 6.39 -10.25
N GLN A 259 -8.05 7.15 -11.26
CA GLN A 259 -7.83 8.60 -11.14
C GLN A 259 -9.07 9.36 -10.65
N PHE A 260 -10.26 8.99 -11.14
CA PHE A 260 -11.51 9.61 -10.67
C PHE A 260 -11.80 9.25 -9.22
N LEU A 261 -11.61 7.99 -8.84
CA LEU A 261 -11.76 7.55 -7.45
C LEU A 261 -10.75 8.20 -6.51
N ASP A 262 -9.52 8.41 -6.95
CA ASP A 262 -8.48 9.06 -6.16
C ASP A 262 -8.82 10.51 -5.86
N ILE A 263 -9.40 11.24 -6.82
CA ILE A 263 -9.87 12.62 -6.57
C ILE A 263 -10.95 12.62 -5.49
N GLN A 264 -11.92 11.70 -5.58
CA GLN A 264 -12.99 11.57 -4.60
C GLN A 264 -12.43 11.20 -3.21
N ARG A 265 -11.55 10.20 -3.16
CA ARG A 265 -10.85 9.74 -1.96
C ARG A 265 -10.12 10.89 -1.28
N ASN A 266 -9.36 11.68 -2.04
CA ASN A 266 -8.62 12.82 -1.52
C ASN A 266 -9.55 13.85 -0.86
N GLN A 267 -10.74 14.09 -1.41
CA GLN A 267 -11.69 15.01 -0.79
C GLN A 267 -12.28 14.46 0.51
N ILE A 268 -12.70 13.19 0.52
CA ILE A 268 -13.23 12.56 1.72
C ILE A 268 -12.17 12.46 2.81
N TYR A 269 -10.92 12.14 2.45
CA TYR A 269 -9.82 12.07 3.41
C TYR A 269 -9.41 13.44 3.93
N ARG A 270 -9.53 14.51 3.13
CA ARG A 270 -9.38 15.88 3.62
C ARG A 270 -10.47 16.23 4.63
N LEU A 271 -11.74 15.92 4.34
CA LEU A 271 -12.83 16.14 5.28
C LEU A 271 -12.63 15.35 6.57
N ARG A 272 -12.30 14.05 6.45
CA ARG A 272 -12.02 13.17 7.59
C ARG A 272 -10.86 13.68 8.44
N LYS A 273 -9.76 14.09 7.79
CA LYS A 273 -8.60 14.67 8.46
C LYS A 273 -8.96 15.98 9.17
N HIS A 274 -9.74 16.84 8.52
CA HIS A 274 -10.24 18.07 9.11
C HIS A 274 -11.04 17.77 10.39
N ILE A 275 -12.05 16.90 10.34
CA ILE A 275 -12.84 16.51 11.52
C ILE A 275 -11.95 15.95 12.64
N LEU A 276 -10.95 15.13 12.30
CA LEU A 276 -10.03 14.51 13.26
C LEU A 276 -9.11 15.52 13.96
N THR A 277 -8.52 16.46 13.20
CA THR A 277 -7.50 17.39 13.72
C THR A 277 -8.05 18.75 14.13
N SER A 278 -9.29 19.06 13.80
CA SER A 278 -9.87 20.38 14.04
C SER A 278 -10.08 20.70 15.51
N SER A 279 -9.83 21.98 15.82
CA SER A 279 -10.19 22.58 17.10
C SER A 279 -11.71 22.61 17.28
N ALA A 280 -12.17 22.89 18.51
CA ALA A 280 -13.61 23.00 18.80
C ALA A 280 -14.30 24.03 17.91
N ASP A 281 -13.71 25.22 17.75
CA ASP A 281 -14.28 26.30 16.95
C ASP A 281 -14.41 25.92 15.47
N GLU A 282 -13.40 25.25 14.90
CA GLU A 282 -13.43 24.78 13.52
C GLU A 282 -14.51 23.70 13.29
N LEU A 283 -14.67 22.77 14.23
CA LEU A 283 -15.71 21.75 14.18
C LEU A 283 -17.10 22.38 14.24
N MET A 284 -17.30 23.36 15.12
CA MET A 284 -18.56 24.10 15.24
C MET A 284 -18.86 24.91 13.97
N HIS A 285 -17.85 25.52 13.36
CA HIS A 285 -17.99 26.20 12.06
C HIS A 285 -18.38 25.22 10.94
N LEU A 286 -17.87 23.99 10.96
CA LEU A 286 -18.25 22.96 10.01
C LEU A 286 -19.72 22.55 10.18
N ILE A 287 -20.17 22.33 11.42
CA ILE A 287 -21.58 22.03 11.74
C ILE A 287 -22.49 23.18 11.32
N PHE A 288 -22.11 24.44 11.61
CA PHE A 288 -22.83 25.63 11.13
C PHE A 288 -22.99 25.62 9.61
N THR A 289 -21.90 25.31 8.90
CA THR A 289 -21.89 25.29 7.44
C THR A 289 -22.85 24.24 6.90
N TYR A 290 -22.95 23.09 7.56
CA TYR A 290 -23.87 22.02 7.20
C TYR A 290 -25.33 22.42 7.47
N ILE A 291 -25.64 22.98 8.65
CA ILE A 291 -26.99 23.47 8.97
C ILE A 291 -27.44 24.52 7.96
N ARG A 292 -26.58 25.50 7.67
CA ARG A 292 -26.87 26.53 6.66
C ARG A 292 -27.15 25.94 5.28
N ALA A 293 -26.37 24.94 4.87
CA ALA A 293 -26.54 24.28 3.57
C ALA A 293 -27.89 23.54 3.50
N ASP A 294 -28.29 22.87 4.58
CA ASP A 294 -29.56 22.15 4.65
C ASP A 294 -30.77 23.10 4.63
N VAL A 295 -30.71 24.19 5.41
CA VAL A 295 -31.72 25.27 5.39
C VAL A 295 -31.81 25.92 4.02
N ALA A 296 -30.66 26.20 3.39
CA ALA A 296 -30.64 26.76 2.04
C ALA A 296 -31.30 25.81 1.03
N GLU A 297 -31.05 24.51 1.11
CA GLU A 297 -31.69 23.55 0.23
C GLU A 297 -33.21 23.47 0.45
N ALA A 298 -33.67 23.52 1.71
CA ALA A 298 -35.09 23.55 2.04
C ALA A 298 -35.79 24.81 1.50
N VAL A 299 -35.13 25.97 1.60
CA VAL A 299 -35.64 27.23 1.03
C VAL A 299 -35.70 27.16 -0.49
N GLU A 300 -34.65 26.67 -1.15
CA GLU A 300 -34.61 26.58 -2.63
C GLU A 300 -35.72 25.70 -3.20
N ARG A 301 -36.08 24.61 -2.53
CA ARG A 301 -37.17 23.72 -2.98
C ARG A 301 -38.56 24.37 -2.94
N ASN A 302 -38.75 25.30 -2.00
CA ASN A 302 -40.07 25.87 -1.69
C ASN A 302 -40.25 27.30 -2.21
N VAL A 303 -39.15 27.99 -2.50
CA VAL A 303 -39.15 29.37 -2.98
C VAL A 303 -39.11 29.39 -4.51
N ALA A 304 -40.27 29.63 -5.12
CA ALA A 304 -40.41 29.92 -6.54
C ALA A 304 -41.30 31.16 -6.76
N GLY A 305 -40.91 32.03 -7.68
CA GLY A 305 -41.69 33.23 -8.02
C GLY A 305 -41.54 34.39 -7.03
N HIS A 306 -42.56 35.25 -6.93
CA HIS A 306 -42.49 36.50 -6.19
C HIS A 306 -42.56 36.29 -4.66
N PRO A 307 -41.81 37.04 -3.82
CA PRO A 307 -41.74 36.86 -2.36
C PRO A 307 -43.06 36.73 -1.60
N LYS A 308 -44.11 37.42 -2.07
CA LYS A 308 -45.47 37.37 -1.47
C LYS A 308 -46.17 36.02 -1.63
N GLN A 309 -45.74 35.20 -2.58
CA GLN A 309 -46.32 33.88 -2.88
C GLN A 309 -45.60 32.75 -2.14
N TRP A 310 -44.52 33.06 -1.40
CA TRP A 310 -43.75 32.06 -0.68
C TRP A 310 -44.53 31.56 0.54
N ASP A 311 -44.62 30.24 0.65
CA ASP A 311 -45.26 29.57 1.77
C ASP A 311 -44.21 29.22 2.82
N ILE A 312 -43.97 30.14 3.75
CA ILE A 312 -42.94 30.00 4.78
C ILE A 312 -43.28 28.89 5.77
N SER A 313 -44.56 28.59 5.97
CA SER A 313 -44.97 27.47 6.83
C SER A 313 -44.43 26.16 6.27
N LYS A 314 -44.55 25.92 4.96
CA LYS A 314 -43.96 24.75 4.30
C LYS A 314 -42.44 24.73 4.36
N VAL A 315 -41.78 25.88 4.23
CA VAL A 315 -40.32 25.97 4.38
C VAL A 315 -39.89 25.51 5.78
N CYS A 316 -40.57 25.98 6.82
CA CYS A 316 -40.28 25.58 8.20
C CYS A 316 -40.53 24.09 8.42
N GLU A 317 -41.66 23.55 7.94
CA GLU A 317 -41.97 22.12 8.00
C GLU A 317 -40.91 21.27 7.28
N ASP A 318 -40.42 21.72 6.13
CA ASP A 318 -39.39 21.02 5.37
C ASP A 318 -38.03 21.04 6.09
N VAL A 319 -37.68 22.13 6.77
CA VAL A 319 -36.48 22.21 7.62
C VAL A 319 -36.60 21.25 8.79
N GLU A 320 -37.71 21.28 9.54
CA GLU A 320 -37.94 20.36 10.67
C GLU A 320 -37.93 18.89 10.25
N ARG A 321 -38.53 18.58 9.09
CA ARG A 321 -38.50 17.22 8.51
C ARG A 321 -37.08 16.79 8.14
N SER A 322 -36.25 17.70 7.63
CA SER A 322 -34.85 17.40 7.29
C SER A 322 -34.02 17.10 8.53
N LEU A 323 -34.25 17.86 9.61
CA LEU A 323 -33.58 17.69 10.91
C LEU A 323 -34.10 16.48 11.70
N ASN A 324 -35.25 15.91 11.32
CA ASN A 324 -35.97 14.85 12.05
C ASN A 324 -36.31 15.25 13.49
N GLU A 325 -36.61 16.54 13.67
CA GLU A 325 -36.91 17.16 14.95
C GLU A 325 -38.15 18.02 14.80
N GLU A 326 -39.22 17.64 15.49
CA GLU A 326 -40.45 18.41 15.55
C GLU A 326 -40.33 19.53 16.59
N GLY A 327 -40.75 20.74 16.24
CA GLY A 327 -40.85 21.86 17.18
C GLY A 327 -39.53 22.58 17.47
N ILE A 328 -38.49 22.41 16.64
CA ILE A 328 -37.30 23.28 16.67
C ILE A 328 -37.72 24.73 16.40
N LEU A 329 -38.58 24.96 15.41
CA LEU A 329 -39.01 26.29 15.06
C LEU A 329 -40.25 26.63 15.88
N GLN A 330 -40.18 27.68 16.70
CA GLN A 330 -41.33 28.17 17.45
C GLN A 330 -42.54 28.39 16.53
N PRO A 331 -43.78 28.10 16.93
CA PRO A 331 -44.96 28.17 16.06
C PRO A 331 -45.26 29.58 15.53
N GLN A 332 -44.69 30.62 16.17
CA GLN A 332 -44.79 32.02 15.73
C GLN A 332 -43.78 32.39 14.63
N CYS A 333 -42.81 31.52 14.35
CA CYS A 333 -41.70 31.74 13.43
C CYS A 333 -42.15 32.03 11.98
N PRO A 334 -43.05 31.22 11.36
CA PRO A 334 -43.48 31.48 9.98
C PRO A 334 -44.17 32.83 9.82
N ALA A 335 -45.02 33.20 10.79
CA ALA A 335 -45.77 34.46 10.78
C ALA A 335 -44.85 35.68 10.99
N ALA A 336 -43.79 35.54 11.78
CA ALA A 336 -42.80 36.59 11.98
C ALA A 336 -41.99 36.86 10.71
N ILE A 337 -41.44 35.82 10.07
CA ILE A 337 -40.64 35.97 8.84
C ILE A 337 -41.51 36.54 7.70
N GLN A 338 -42.77 36.09 7.58
CA GLN A 338 -43.71 36.61 6.57
C GLN A 338 -44.03 38.10 6.79
N ARG A 339 -44.15 38.53 8.06
CA ARG A 339 -44.37 39.94 8.42
C ARG A 339 -43.14 40.78 8.09
N ASP A 340 -41.94 40.29 8.36
CA ASP A 340 -40.71 41.02 8.08
C ASP A 340 -40.44 41.15 6.58
N LEU A 341 -40.72 40.11 5.80
CA LEU A 341 -40.69 40.14 4.34
C LEU A 341 -41.69 41.16 3.76
N SER A 342 -42.91 41.19 4.31
CA SER A 342 -43.99 42.07 3.83
C SER A 342 -43.78 43.54 4.22
N SER A 343 -43.20 43.80 5.39
CA SER A 343 -42.91 45.14 5.90
C SER A 343 -41.62 45.75 5.36
N GLY A 344 -40.73 44.94 4.77
CA GLY A 344 -39.41 45.37 4.32
C GLY A 344 -38.45 45.70 5.47
N SER A 345 -38.80 45.34 6.71
CA SER A 345 -37.99 45.56 7.91
C SER A 345 -36.60 44.89 7.81
N TRP A 346 -36.53 43.76 7.10
CA TRP A 346 -35.32 42.99 6.84
C TRP A 346 -34.19 43.78 6.15
N LYS A 347 -34.51 44.89 5.46
CA LYS A 347 -33.49 45.76 4.84
C LYS A 347 -32.66 46.55 5.86
N ARG A 348 -33.14 46.66 7.11
CA ARG A 348 -32.46 47.36 8.21
C ARG A 348 -31.55 46.45 9.01
N THR A 349 -31.78 45.14 8.95
CA THR A 349 -30.92 44.14 9.57
C THR A 349 -29.59 44.17 8.83
N LYS A 350 -28.52 44.60 9.50
CA LYS A 350 -27.16 44.60 8.92
C LYS A 350 -26.89 43.22 8.34
N GLU A 351 -26.41 43.16 7.09
CA GLU A 351 -25.86 41.93 6.51
C GLU A 351 -24.91 41.32 7.55
N HIS A 352 -25.36 40.28 8.25
CA HIS A 352 -24.45 39.49 9.05
C HIS A 352 -23.58 38.78 8.03
N ARG A 353 -22.34 39.28 7.91
CA ARG A 353 -21.28 38.66 7.12
C ARG A 353 -20.88 37.37 7.84
N PHE A 354 -21.76 36.38 7.81
CA PHE A 354 -21.32 35.01 8.00
C PHE A 354 -20.42 34.68 6.81
N PRO A 355 -19.26 34.04 7.03
CA PRO A 355 -18.38 33.67 5.93
C PRO A 355 -19.20 32.87 4.92
N THR A 356 -19.33 33.41 3.70
CA THR A 356 -19.98 32.73 2.59
C THR A 356 -19.46 31.31 2.51
N THR A 357 -20.40 30.37 2.38
CA THR A 357 -20.30 28.92 2.17
C THR A 357 -19.32 28.56 1.05
N GLY A 358 -18.05 28.88 1.25
CA GLY A 358 -17.08 29.15 0.18
C GLY A 358 -15.80 28.33 0.27
N SER A 359 -15.56 27.63 1.39
CA SER A 359 -14.28 26.94 1.56
C SER A 359 -14.32 25.51 1.01
N TYR A 360 -15.33 24.71 1.37
CA TYR A 360 -15.31 23.28 1.06
C TYR A 360 -16.14 22.88 -0.17
N LEU A 361 -17.32 23.49 -0.40
CA LEU A 361 -18.15 23.20 -1.58
C LEU A 361 -17.63 23.86 -2.87
N PHE A 362 -17.04 25.06 -2.77
CA PHE A 362 -16.43 25.76 -3.92
C PHE A 362 -15.09 25.13 -4.33
N ALA A 363 -14.26 24.67 -3.38
CA ALA A 363 -13.10 23.84 -3.71
C ALA A 363 -13.51 22.56 -4.45
N TYR A 364 -14.73 22.07 -4.20
CA TYR A 364 -15.33 20.90 -4.83
C TYR A 364 -15.84 21.16 -6.26
N GLN A 365 -16.63 22.21 -6.46
CA GLN A 365 -17.12 22.62 -7.78
C GLN A 365 -15.97 23.12 -8.66
N ALA A 366 -14.99 23.83 -8.09
CA ALA A 366 -13.79 24.24 -8.80
C ALA A 366 -12.86 23.05 -9.09
N ALA A 367 -12.80 22.02 -8.23
CA ALA A 367 -12.09 20.77 -8.54
C ALA A 367 -12.82 19.96 -9.63
N ALA A 368 -14.16 19.93 -9.62
CA ALA A 368 -14.97 19.34 -10.68
C ALA A 368 -14.85 20.09 -12.02
N GLN A 369 -14.68 21.41 -11.99
CA GLN A 369 -14.36 22.22 -13.18
C GLN A 369 -12.90 22.08 -13.65
N LYS A 370 -11.93 22.00 -12.73
CA LYS A 370 -10.50 21.75 -13.03
C LYS A 370 -10.22 20.35 -13.60
N LEU A 371 -11.17 19.44 -13.46
CA LEU A 371 -11.15 18.07 -13.98
C LEU A 371 -11.40 17.95 -15.49
N GLU A 372 -11.37 19.06 -16.26
CA GLU A 372 -11.62 19.10 -17.70
C GLU A 372 -12.92 18.40 -18.13
N LEU A 373 -14.01 18.59 -17.39
CA LEU A 373 -15.38 18.37 -17.88
C LEU A 373 -15.80 19.42 -18.94
N GLY A 374 -14.85 19.91 -19.74
CA GLY A 374 -15.01 20.99 -20.72
C GLY A 374 -15.72 20.59 -22.02
N ARG A 375 -16.25 19.36 -22.10
CA ARG A 375 -16.96 18.88 -23.30
C ARG A 375 -18.06 17.87 -23.02
N VAL A 376 -18.62 17.86 -21.82
CA VAL A 376 -19.93 17.23 -21.59
C VAL A 376 -21.00 18.30 -21.86
N GLU A 377 -21.12 18.70 -23.13
CA GLU A 377 -22.41 19.19 -23.61
C GLU A 377 -23.33 17.97 -23.60
N ALA A 378 -24.02 17.78 -22.48
CA ALA A 378 -24.98 16.71 -22.31
C ALA A 378 -25.98 16.75 -23.46
N ALA A 379 -25.97 15.68 -24.27
CA ALA A 379 -27.08 15.33 -25.12
C ALA A 379 -28.37 15.34 -24.28
N GLY A 380 -29.28 16.25 -24.60
CA GLY A 380 -30.71 16.08 -24.33
C GLY A 380 -31.29 16.71 -23.06
N GLU A 381 -30.55 16.96 -21.99
CA GLU A 381 -31.13 17.57 -20.78
C GLU A 381 -30.48 18.90 -20.41
N ARG A 382 -31.13 19.98 -20.82
CA ARG A 382 -31.02 21.31 -20.19
C ARG A 382 -31.53 21.24 -18.75
N ARG A 383 -30.81 20.57 -17.85
CA ARG A 383 -30.94 20.79 -16.41
C ARG A 383 -29.92 21.84 -15.98
N LYS A 384 -30.47 22.87 -15.35
CA LYS A 384 -29.83 24.12 -14.94
C LYS A 384 -28.53 23.84 -14.18
N ARG A 385 -27.57 24.75 -14.37
CA ARG A 385 -26.29 24.84 -13.65
C ARG A 385 -26.45 24.50 -12.16
N SER A 386 -25.44 23.84 -11.57
CA SER A 386 -25.34 23.57 -10.13
C SER A 386 -25.60 24.83 -9.27
N PRO A 387 -26.28 24.72 -8.11
CA PRO A 387 -27.11 25.79 -7.53
C PRO A 387 -26.37 26.75 -6.58
N VAL A 388 -25.17 27.23 -6.92
CA VAL A 388 -24.45 28.22 -6.06
C VAL A 388 -23.87 29.41 -6.84
N SER A 389 -24.27 29.59 -8.11
CA SER A 389 -24.10 30.88 -8.82
C SER A 389 -25.41 31.57 -9.17
N GLN A 390 -26.54 31.00 -8.73
CA GLN A 390 -27.77 31.75 -8.71
C GLN A 390 -27.55 32.81 -7.63
N LYS A 391 -27.41 34.08 -8.01
CA LYS A 391 -27.51 35.17 -7.02
C LYS A 391 -28.90 35.02 -6.43
N TRP A 392 -28.97 34.49 -5.22
CA TRP A 392 -30.20 34.42 -4.45
C TRP A 392 -30.79 35.82 -4.40
N SER A 393 -32.12 35.93 -4.49
CA SER A 393 -32.75 37.21 -4.23
C SER A 393 -32.39 37.65 -2.81
N PRO A 394 -32.22 38.96 -2.56
CA PRO A 394 -31.96 39.48 -1.22
C PRO A 394 -32.98 38.96 -0.19
N GLU A 395 -34.23 38.79 -0.60
CA GLU A 395 -35.32 38.23 0.20
C GLU A 395 -35.08 36.76 0.57
N ALA A 396 -34.59 35.92 -0.35
CA ALA A 396 -34.32 34.51 -0.07
C ALA A 396 -33.10 34.35 0.85
N ASN A 397 -32.07 35.20 0.68
CA ASN A 397 -30.92 35.25 1.58
C ASN A 397 -31.32 35.63 3.01
N PHE A 398 -32.25 36.57 3.16
CA PHE A 398 -32.81 36.92 4.46
C PHE A 398 -33.49 35.72 5.12
N VAL A 399 -34.37 35.01 4.40
CA VAL A 399 -35.07 33.83 4.93
C VAL A 399 -34.08 32.75 5.37
N VAL A 400 -33.04 32.46 4.58
CA VAL A 400 -32.01 31.49 4.97
C VAL A 400 -31.26 31.93 6.21
N ASN A 401 -30.85 33.20 6.29
CA ASN A 401 -30.09 33.69 7.44
C ASN A 401 -30.93 33.60 8.73
N GLU A 402 -32.17 34.08 8.71
CA GLU A 402 -33.09 34.02 9.85
C GLU A 402 -33.37 32.59 10.31
N LEU A 403 -33.69 31.68 9.38
CA LEU A 403 -33.94 30.29 9.73
C LEU A 403 -32.68 29.61 10.25
N THR A 404 -31.52 29.89 9.65
CA THR A 404 -30.23 29.35 10.11
C THR A 404 -29.92 29.82 11.54
N GLU A 405 -30.08 31.10 11.85
CA GLU A 405 -29.84 31.65 13.19
C GLU A 405 -30.77 31.01 14.24
N ARG A 406 -32.04 30.80 13.90
CA ARG A 406 -33.00 30.15 14.82
C ARG A 406 -32.66 28.69 15.07
N VAL A 407 -32.39 27.91 14.02
CA VAL A 407 -31.99 26.51 14.14
C VAL A 407 -30.70 26.38 14.95
N LEU A 408 -29.72 27.25 14.72
CA LEU A 408 -28.47 27.26 15.48
C LEU A 408 -28.70 27.60 16.95
N THR A 409 -29.56 28.58 17.23
CA THR A 409 -29.87 28.96 18.61
C THR A 409 -30.43 27.77 19.38
N GLU A 410 -31.38 27.04 18.80
CA GLU A 410 -31.93 25.84 19.40
C GLU A 410 -30.90 24.73 19.55
N TYR A 411 -30.09 24.49 18.52
CA TYR A 411 -28.98 23.53 18.58
C TYR A 411 -28.02 23.84 19.74
N PHE A 412 -27.60 25.10 19.90
CA PHE A 412 -26.73 25.52 21.00
C PHE A 412 -27.38 25.37 22.37
N LEU A 413 -28.69 25.63 22.47
CA LEU A 413 -29.45 25.42 23.70
C LEU A 413 -29.48 23.93 24.07
N GLN A 414 -29.77 23.05 23.11
CA GLN A 414 -29.75 21.59 23.30
C GLN A 414 -28.36 21.08 23.72
N VAL A 415 -27.29 21.53 23.04
CA VAL A 415 -25.90 21.22 23.40
C VAL A 415 -25.59 21.65 24.83
N ARG A 416 -25.98 22.88 25.21
CA ARG A 416 -25.75 23.40 26.56
C ARG A 416 -26.53 22.62 27.62
N SER A 417 -27.79 22.25 27.37
CA SER A 417 -28.55 21.42 28.30
C SER A 417 -27.91 20.05 28.45
N ALA A 418 -27.51 19.40 27.34
CA ALA A 418 -26.82 18.12 27.37
C ALA A 418 -25.49 18.19 28.13
N ALA A 419 -24.73 19.28 27.95
CA ALA A 419 -23.45 19.50 28.64
C ALA A 419 -23.60 19.63 30.16
N THR A 420 -24.73 20.21 30.58
CA THR A 420 -25.05 20.40 31.99
C THR A 420 -25.53 19.09 32.62
N SER A 421 -26.23 18.24 31.85
CA SER A 421 -26.87 17.02 32.36
C SER A 421 -26.02 15.74 32.28
N ARG A 422 -25.19 15.55 31.24
CA ARG A 422 -24.57 14.24 30.94
C ARG A 422 -23.06 14.18 31.20
N ARG A 423 -22.31 15.25 30.92
CA ARG A 423 -20.86 15.47 31.16
C ARG A 423 -20.44 16.72 30.37
N GLY A 424 -19.45 17.48 30.83
CA GLY A 424 -19.13 18.84 30.33
C GLY A 424 -18.84 18.95 28.81
N MET A 425 -18.72 20.20 28.32
CA MET A 425 -18.64 20.54 26.89
C MET A 425 -17.59 19.76 26.08
N SER A 426 -16.45 19.41 26.69
CA SER A 426 -15.37 18.65 26.04
C SER A 426 -15.79 17.25 25.60
N ASP A 427 -16.66 16.58 26.37
CA ASP A 427 -17.09 15.22 26.09
C ASP A 427 -18.09 15.23 24.93
N ILE A 428 -19.01 16.19 24.91
CA ILE A 428 -19.95 16.36 23.78
C ILE A 428 -19.22 16.63 22.48
N LEU A 429 -18.22 17.51 22.47
CA LEU A 429 -17.44 17.77 21.25
C LEU A 429 -16.69 16.52 20.78
N SER A 430 -16.23 15.68 21.71
CA SER A 430 -15.58 14.41 21.38
C SER A 430 -16.58 13.41 20.79
N ASP A 431 -17.78 13.32 21.35
CA ASP A 431 -18.87 12.48 20.84
C ASP A 431 -19.35 12.93 19.45
N GLN A 432 -19.51 14.24 19.25
CA GLN A 432 -19.86 14.82 17.95
C GLN A 432 -18.79 14.53 16.90
N ARG A 433 -17.51 14.66 17.25
CA ARG A 433 -16.39 14.31 16.36
C ARG A 433 -16.44 12.82 16.01
N TYR A 434 -16.64 11.95 16.99
CA TYR A 434 -16.73 10.51 16.78
C TYR A 434 -17.90 10.15 15.84
N LEU A 435 -19.09 10.69 16.10
CA LEU A 435 -20.28 10.48 15.27
C LEU A 435 -20.05 10.93 13.83
N MET A 436 -19.47 12.12 13.63
CA MET A 436 -19.16 12.63 12.29
C MET A 436 -18.18 11.73 11.54
N LEU A 437 -17.13 11.24 12.21
CA LEU A 437 -16.15 10.32 11.60
C LEU A 437 -16.80 8.99 11.23
N GLU A 438 -17.59 8.41 12.13
CA GLU A 438 -18.30 7.16 11.89
C GLU A 438 -19.24 7.26 10.68
N LEU A 439 -20.00 8.35 10.58
CA LEU A 439 -20.92 8.58 9.46
C LEU A 439 -20.18 8.79 8.14
N VAL A 440 -19.12 9.59 8.13
CA VAL A 440 -18.27 9.78 6.94
C VAL A 440 -17.71 8.44 6.47
N ASP A 441 -17.16 7.62 7.38
CA ASP A 441 -16.56 6.34 7.03
C ASP A 441 -17.63 5.34 6.51
N LYS A 442 -18.79 5.25 7.17
CA LYS A 442 -19.91 4.40 6.73
C LYS A 442 -20.43 4.78 5.34
N ARG A 443 -20.58 6.09 5.08
CA ARG A 443 -21.06 6.63 3.80
C ARG A 443 -20.03 6.41 2.69
N TRP A 444 -18.75 6.62 2.99
CA TRP A 444 -17.66 6.36 2.06
C TRP A 444 -17.56 4.88 1.68
N GLN A 445 -17.68 3.95 2.63
CA GLN A 445 -17.71 2.52 2.32
C GLN A 445 -18.87 2.13 1.40
N LYS A 446 -20.07 2.68 1.63
CA LYS A 446 -21.24 2.46 0.76
C LYS A 446 -20.99 3.03 -0.63
N HIS A 447 -20.37 4.19 -0.72
CA HIS A 447 -19.98 4.81 -1.99
C HIS A 447 -18.97 3.97 -2.77
N LEU A 448 -17.93 3.44 -2.12
CA LEU A 448 -16.97 2.55 -2.79
C LEU A 448 -17.63 1.31 -3.39
N LYS A 449 -18.60 0.70 -2.69
CA LYS A 449 -19.40 -0.40 -3.22
C LYS A 449 -20.21 0.03 -4.45
N HIS A 450 -20.85 1.20 -4.38
CA HIS A 450 -21.60 1.76 -5.50
C HIS A 450 -20.69 2.04 -6.71
N MET A 451 -19.51 2.63 -6.49
CA MET A 451 -18.54 2.93 -7.54
C MET A 451 -17.99 1.67 -8.23
N SER A 452 -17.78 0.59 -7.47
CA SER A 452 -17.39 -0.71 -8.04
C SER A 452 -18.50 -1.27 -8.94
N SER A 453 -19.75 -1.23 -8.47
CA SER A 453 -20.92 -1.62 -9.27
C SER A 453 -21.10 -0.74 -10.52
N LEU A 454 -20.88 0.57 -10.39
CA LEU A 454 -20.95 1.51 -11.49
C LEU A 454 -19.90 1.19 -12.57
N ARG A 455 -18.66 0.90 -12.17
CA ARG A 455 -17.59 0.51 -13.10
C ARG A 455 -17.96 -0.74 -13.91
N ASN A 456 -18.57 -1.74 -13.27
CA ASN A 456 -19.00 -2.96 -13.95
C ASN A 456 -20.20 -2.71 -14.87
N SER A 457 -21.18 -1.90 -14.45
CA SER A 457 -22.39 -1.64 -15.24
C SER A 457 -22.14 -0.75 -16.45
N VAL A 458 -21.24 0.23 -16.35
CA VAL A 458 -20.89 1.11 -17.47
C VAL A 458 -20.18 0.37 -18.60
N SER A 459 -19.50 -0.75 -18.29
CA SER A 459 -18.91 -1.63 -19.31
C SER A 459 -19.96 -2.21 -20.28
N LEU A 460 -21.22 -2.36 -19.84
CA LEU A 460 -22.33 -2.81 -20.70
C LEU A 460 -22.87 -1.69 -21.62
N ARG A 461 -22.60 -0.41 -21.32
CA ARG A 461 -23.09 0.70 -22.16
C ARG A 461 -22.31 0.83 -23.48
N VAL A 462 -21.18 0.13 -23.62
CA VAL A 462 -20.44 -0.03 -24.87
C VAL A 462 -21.33 -0.55 -26.00
N PHE A 463 -22.33 -1.39 -25.69
CA PHE A 463 -23.28 -1.89 -26.69
C PHE A 463 -24.11 -0.77 -27.36
N GLY A 464 -24.26 0.38 -26.69
CA GLY A 464 -24.93 1.56 -27.22
C GLY A 464 -24.02 2.53 -27.98
N GLN A 465 -22.78 2.14 -28.30
CA GLN A 465 -21.77 2.99 -28.96
C GLN A 465 -21.37 4.26 -28.17
N LEU A 466 -21.68 4.31 -26.88
CA LEU A 466 -21.22 5.37 -25.98
C LEU A 466 -19.84 5.00 -25.41
N ASP A 467 -18.97 6.00 -25.19
CA ASP A 467 -17.69 5.78 -24.52
C ASP A 467 -17.93 5.48 -23.02
N PRO A 468 -17.63 4.25 -22.54
CA PRO A 468 -17.85 3.89 -21.15
C PRO A 468 -17.03 4.76 -20.18
N LEU A 469 -15.87 5.30 -20.59
CA LEU A 469 -15.10 6.13 -19.69
C LEU A 469 -15.81 7.46 -19.41
N GLU A 470 -16.35 8.12 -20.44
CA GLU A 470 -17.07 9.39 -20.28
C GLU A 470 -18.36 9.21 -19.47
N GLU A 471 -19.12 8.14 -19.74
CA GLU A 471 -20.30 7.79 -18.96
C GLU A 471 -19.97 7.56 -17.48
N TYR A 472 -18.89 6.83 -17.20
CA TYR A 472 -18.42 6.62 -15.84
C TYR A 472 -18.04 7.94 -15.17
N LYS A 473 -17.35 8.86 -15.87
CA LYS A 473 -16.99 10.17 -15.31
C LYS A 473 -18.24 10.93 -14.86
N VAL A 474 -19.24 11.02 -15.74
CA VAL A 474 -20.48 11.75 -15.46
C VAL A 474 -21.22 11.14 -14.27
N ASP A 475 -21.43 9.83 -14.27
CA ASP A 475 -22.17 9.16 -13.19
C ASP A 475 -21.37 9.12 -11.88
N SER A 476 -20.04 9.01 -11.94
CA SER A 476 -19.17 9.10 -10.77
C SER A 476 -19.24 10.47 -10.10
N ALA A 477 -19.33 11.55 -10.88
CA ALA A 477 -19.47 12.90 -10.36
C ALA A 477 -20.84 13.11 -9.68
N LYS A 478 -21.91 12.56 -10.27
CA LYS A 478 -23.25 12.56 -9.64
C LYS A 478 -23.26 11.77 -8.33
N ALA A 479 -22.68 10.57 -8.33
CA ALA A 479 -22.59 9.73 -7.13
C ALA A 479 -21.82 10.42 -6.00
N LEU A 480 -20.77 11.15 -6.35
CA LEU A 480 -19.98 11.93 -5.41
C LEU A 480 -20.78 13.08 -4.79
N LEU A 481 -21.52 13.85 -5.59
CA LEU A 481 -22.39 14.91 -5.08
C LEU A 481 -23.46 14.34 -4.14
N TYR A 482 -24.05 13.19 -4.51
CA TYR A 482 -24.99 12.48 -3.67
C TYR A 482 -24.34 12.05 -2.34
N LEU A 483 -23.11 11.52 -2.37
CA LEU A 483 -22.35 11.16 -1.18
C LEU A 483 -22.19 12.36 -0.24
N VAL A 484 -21.67 13.49 -0.73
CA VAL A 484 -21.42 14.68 0.09
C VAL A 484 -22.71 15.19 0.72
N ASN A 485 -23.79 15.32 -0.07
CA ASN A 485 -25.08 15.77 0.45
C ASN A 485 -25.63 14.78 1.49
N SER A 486 -25.49 13.47 1.26
CA SER A 486 -25.94 12.45 2.23
C SER A 486 -25.15 12.50 3.54
N ILE A 487 -23.82 12.73 3.48
CA ILE A 487 -22.98 12.91 4.67
C ILE A 487 -23.46 14.12 5.47
N GLN A 488 -23.67 15.26 4.81
CA GLN A 488 -24.10 16.49 5.47
C GLN A 488 -25.44 16.31 6.18
N ARG A 489 -26.46 15.81 5.48
CA ARG A 489 -27.81 15.63 6.06
C ARG A 489 -27.81 14.65 7.23
N GLU A 490 -27.10 13.53 7.09
CA GLU A 490 -27.08 12.52 8.15
C GLU A 490 -26.29 12.96 9.37
N ILE A 491 -25.19 13.69 9.19
CA ILE A 491 -24.46 14.30 10.30
C ILE A 491 -25.41 15.22 11.08
N ILE A 492 -26.10 16.13 10.41
CA ILE A 492 -27.00 17.07 11.10
C ILE A 492 -28.09 16.29 11.85
N ARG A 493 -28.80 15.42 11.14
CA ARG A 493 -29.90 14.63 11.71
C ARG A 493 -29.47 13.81 12.93
N ASP A 494 -28.34 13.11 12.82
CA ASP A 494 -27.89 12.23 13.88
C ASP A 494 -27.30 13.05 15.05
N LEU A 495 -26.68 14.21 14.80
CA LEU A 495 -26.23 15.14 15.84
C LEU A 495 -27.41 15.65 16.69
N PHE A 496 -28.50 16.09 16.06
CA PHE A 496 -29.71 16.51 16.77
C PHE A 496 -30.31 15.34 17.58
N SER A 497 -30.38 14.14 16.98
CA SER A 497 -30.89 12.96 17.68
C SER A 497 -30.05 12.54 18.89
N ALA A 498 -28.72 12.70 18.83
CA ALA A 498 -27.79 12.32 19.90
C ALA A 498 -27.80 13.30 21.08
N LEU A 499 -28.30 14.53 20.88
CA LEU A 499 -28.43 15.55 21.92
C LEU A 499 -29.68 15.36 22.80
N ARG A 500 -30.62 14.50 22.40
CA ARG A 500 -31.72 14.03 23.24
C ARG A 500 -31.25 13.02 24.26
#